data_AF-A0A662V5U5-F1
#
_entry.id   AF-A0A662V5U5-F1
#
_cell.length_a   1.000
_cell.length_b   1.000
_cell.length_c   1.000
_cell.angle_alpha   90.00
_cell.angle_beta   90.00
_cell.angle_gamma   90.00
#
_symmetry.space_group_name_H-M   'P 1'
#
loop_
_entity.id
_entity.type
_entity.pdbx_description
1 polymer ?
#
loop_
_entity_poly.entity_id
_entity_poly.type
_entity_poly.pdbx_seq_one_letter_code
_entity_poly.pdbx_strand_id
1 'polypeptide(L)'
;MSLKYKFRDVRRGLKEFWLEYRRYKIGLAGLGLLIILITLALLPLIIVPIDIREHWSENPRWAFNPKLAPPEWINLLSAEKRAPPINIYPTKTEELWKYISERLFERYKSEMNITDPETLEQLKKTIEEAVKREYEYKGYIYTFNYEFEWDVPSDNVILIVQGITEKLTISAMLIRPDNLSIALYTDYGYVPIQIVKEASPKLGNETFIGEPYMAISLQFNTEFAKGVIEFLKEFEDPKVLSEMEALIKKGAPSPVAIAFYKAGPGMVYGTTGVLKGNYTFIVEIEASEQNVTLKKPPKIWLRIPGSCFGILGTDGRGRDNAITIMLGSQLALLVGITYGVAVVFMGLIYGIISAYAGGLVDEVMQRINEIVYSLPVLPFLILFSYYIREIWGVQPNIWHIVMLLLIFGWTGTAIIVRSMALSIKEQPYIEAARAIGASNWRIVFKHIMPQLIPYTFAAIALAVPGAILMEAGLSFLGLTDPTMPSWGRMLSEAQEAMFAWWWIIPPGLMITVTGLAFVFIGNALDTILNPKLRRY
;
A
#
# COMPACT_ATOMS: atom_id res chain seq x y z
N MET A 1 -31.26 35.48 29.54
CA MET A 1 -29.79 35.61 29.40
C MET A 1 -29.44 35.35 27.93
N SER A 2 -28.98 36.37 27.18
CA SER A 2 -28.92 36.29 25.71
C SER A 2 -27.79 35.37 25.22
N LEU A 3 -27.99 34.70 24.07
CA LEU A 3 -27.01 33.80 23.44
C LEU A 3 -25.61 34.43 23.30
N LYS A 4 -25.52 35.74 23.08
CA LYS A 4 -24.25 36.48 22.98
C LYS A 4 -23.40 36.41 24.25
N TYR A 5 -24.02 36.39 25.44
CA TYR A 5 -23.29 36.28 26.72
C TYR A 5 -22.68 34.88 26.89
N LYS A 6 -23.46 33.84 26.56
CA LYS A 6 -23.02 32.44 26.66
C LYS A 6 -21.85 32.12 25.71
N PHE A 7 -21.86 32.67 24.49
CA PHE A 7 -20.74 32.55 23.55
C PHE A 7 -19.47 33.27 24.02
N ARG A 8 -19.61 34.42 24.70
CA ARG A 8 -18.47 35.18 25.22
C ARG A 8 -17.76 34.43 26.36
N ASP A 9 -18.52 33.78 27.24
CA ASP A 9 -17.98 32.96 28.33
C ASP A 9 -17.28 31.70 27.82
N VAL A 10 -17.84 31.01 26.81
CA VAL A 10 -17.19 29.85 26.20
C VAL A 10 -15.87 30.24 25.53
N ARG A 11 -15.85 31.34 24.77
CA ARG A 11 -14.61 31.83 24.12
C ARG A 11 -13.54 32.22 25.15
N ARG A 12 -13.96 32.80 26.29
CA ARG A 12 -13.04 33.14 27.39
C ARG A 12 -12.48 31.88 28.04
N GLY A 13 -13.32 30.91 28.37
CA GLY A 13 -12.92 29.63 28.94
C GLY A 13 -11.96 28.84 28.03
N LEU A 14 -12.23 28.80 26.72
CA LEU A 14 -11.32 28.17 25.75
C LEU A 14 -9.95 28.90 25.69
N LYS A 15 -9.95 30.23 25.75
CA LYS A 15 -8.71 31.02 25.76
C LYS A 15 -7.91 30.79 27.03
N GLU A 16 -8.56 30.79 28.19
CA GLU A 16 -7.94 30.48 29.49
C GLU A 16 -7.35 29.07 29.51
N PHE A 17 -8.14 28.09 29.07
CA PHE A 17 -7.69 26.70 28.92
C PHE A 17 -6.48 26.59 27.99
N TRP A 18 -6.50 27.22 26.82
CA TRP A 18 -5.36 27.18 25.89
C TRP A 18 -4.10 27.82 26.47
N LEU A 19 -4.25 28.95 27.17
CA LEU A 19 -3.13 29.62 27.85
C LEU A 19 -2.52 28.75 28.95
N GLU A 20 -3.34 27.94 29.61
CA GLU A 20 -2.90 26.97 30.61
C GLU A 20 -2.26 25.75 29.94
N TYR A 21 -2.90 25.17 28.92
CA TYR A 21 -2.42 24.02 28.17
C TYR A 21 -1.04 24.25 27.55
N ARG A 22 -0.79 25.43 27.00
CA ARG A 22 0.50 25.78 26.39
C ARG A 22 1.67 25.82 27.40
N ARG A 23 1.40 25.79 28.71
CA ARG A 23 2.45 25.66 29.74
C ARG A 23 2.98 24.23 29.84
N TYR A 24 2.20 23.24 29.42
CA TYR A 24 2.56 21.82 29.50
C TYR A 24 3.27 21.39 28.21
N LYS A 25 4.61 21.41 28.23
CA LYS A 25 5.46 21.05 27.07
C LYS A 25 5.15 19.65 26.52
N ILE A 26 4.87 18.69 27.39
CA ILE A 26 4.51 17.31 27.01
C ILE A 26 3.19 17.30 26.22
N GLY A 27 2.18 18.04 26.68
CA GLY A 27 0.91 18.17 25.96
C GLY A 27 1.09 18.80 24.57
N LEU A 28 1.91 19.85 24.47
CA LEU A 28 2.24 20.45 23.17
C LEU A 28 2.95 19.48 22.22
N ALA A 29 3.86 18.64 22.73
CA ALA A 29 4.48 17.60 21.93
C ALA A 29 3.44 16.58 21.43
N GLY A 30 2.53 16.14 22.31
CA GLY A 30 1.42 15.26 21.93
C GLY A 30 0.50 15.87 20.86
N LEU A 31 0.17 17.15 20.98
CA LEU A 31 -0.62 17.89 19.99
C LEU A 31 0.11 18.01 18.65
N GLY A 32 1.43 18.23 18.66
CA GLY A 32 2.26 18.21 17.46
C GLY A 32 2.23 16.86 16.75
N LEU A 33 2.38 15.76 17.49
CA LEU A 33 2.27 14.40 16.94
C LEU A 33 0.86 14.13 16.37
N LEU A 34 -0.19 14.56 17.06
CA LEU A 34 -1.55 14.40 16.58
C LEU A 34 -1.81 15.18 15.28
N ILE A 35 -1.26 16.40 15.15
CA ILE A 35 -1.35 17.17 13.90
C ILE A 35 -0.65 16.44 12.76
N ILE A 36 0.52 15.84 13.01
CA ILE A 36 1.23 15.03 12.01
C ILE A 36 0.36 13.83 11.58
N LEU A 37 -0.25 13.12 12.53
CA LEU A 37 -1.13 11.98 12.25
C LEU A 37 -2.37 12.37 11.46
N ILE A 38 -3.03 13.48 11.83
CA ILE A 38 -4.19 14.00 11.09
C ILE A 38 -3.77 14.41 9.68
N THR A 39 -2.62 15.07 9.54
CA THR A 39 -2.09 15.46 8.23
C THR A 39 -1.83 14.22 7.38
N LEU A 40 -1.20 13.20 7.94
CA LEU A 40 -0.94 11.92 7.27
C LEU A 40 -2.24 11.23 6.85
N ALA A 41 -3.28 11.29 7.67
CA ALA A 41 -4.60 10.73 7.35
C ALA A 41 -5.33 11.53 6.26
N LEU A 42 -5.14 12.84 6.17
CA LEU A 42 -5.81 13.66 5.15
C LEU A 42 -5.07 13.69 3.82
N LEU A 43 -3.75 13.51 3.83
CA LEU A 43 -2.88 13.62 2.66
C LEU A 43 -3.26 12.68 1.49
N PRO A 44 -3.71 11.43 1.71
CA PRO A 44 -4.22 10.56 0.65
C PRO A 44 -5.41 11.14 -0.12
N LEU A 45 -6.23 12.00 0.50
CA LEU A 45 -7.37 12.59 -0.17
C LEU A 45 -6.95 13.53 -1.32
N ILE A 46 -5.72 14.05 -1.25
CA ILE A 46 -5.14 14.99 -2.19
C ILE A 46 -4.22 14.25 -3.18
N ILE A 47 -3.34 13.38 -2.66
CA ILE A 47 -2.24 12.81 -3.46
C ILE A 47 -2.61 11.46 -4.07
N VAL A 48 -3.39 10.64 -3.37
CA VAL A 48 -3.69 9.27 -3.82
C VAL A 48 -4.92 9.28 -4.74
N PRO A 49 -4.78 8.78 -5.99
CA PRO A 49 -5.90 8.62 -6.92
C PRO A 49 -7.08 7.86 -6.31
N ILE A 50 -8.30 8.23 -6.71
CA ILE A 50 -9.55 7.66 -6.17
C ILE A 50 -9.63 6.16 -6.45
N ASP A 51 -9.20 5.71 -7.62
CA ASP A 51 -9.20 4.29 -8.01
C ASP A 51 -8.35 3.43 -7.07
N ILE A 52 -7.20 3.97 -6.60
CA ILE A 52 -6.35 3.29 -5.62
C ILE A 52 -7.02 3.27 -4.25
N ARG A 53 -7.73 4.33 -3.86
CA ARG A 53 -8.40 4.39 -2.55
C ARG A 53 -9.58 3.43 -2.46
N GLU A 54 -10.36 3.29 -3.52
CA GLU A 54 -11.54 2.43 -3.56
C GLU A 54 -11.19 0.95 -3.74
N HIS A 55 -10.15 0.66 -4.54
CA HIS A 55 -9.76 -0.71 -4.87
C HIS A 55 -8.37 -1.06 -4.34
N TRP A 56 -7.95 -0.50 -3.19
CA TRP A 56 -6.57 -0.59 -2.70
C TRP A 56 -6.00 -2.01 -2.69
N SER A 57 -6.76 -3.02 -2.23
CA SER A 57 -6.23 -4.40 -2.12
C SER A 57 -6.03 -5.09 -3.47
N GLU A 58 -6.87 -4.78 -4.47
CA GLU A 58 -6.92 -5.48 -5.76
C GLU A 58 -6.52 -4.59 -6.94
N ASN A 59 -6.05 -3.37 -6.68
CA ASN A 59 -5.74 -2.42 -7.74
C ASN A 59 -4.66 -2.99 -8.69
N PRO A 60 -4.92 -3.02 -10.01
CA PRO A 60 -4.00 -3.62 -10.98
C PRO A 60 -2.66 -2.89 -11.08
N ARG A 61 -2.56 -1.64 -10.60
CA ARG A 61 -1.32 -0.85 -10.62
C ARG A 61 -0.19 -1.50 -9.83
N TRP A 62 -0.51 -2.28 -8.79
CA TRP A 62 0.50 -2.96 -7.97
C TRP A 62 1.28 -4.02 -8.74
N ALA A 63 0.71 -4.57 -9.82
CA ALA A 63 1.40 -5.53 -10.66
C ALA A 63 2.62 -4.95 -11.40
N PHE A 64 2.72 -3.62 -11.53
CA PHE A 64 3.84 -2.93 -12.19
C PHE A 64 4.97 -2.51 -11.25
N ASN A 65 4.79 -2.76 -9.96
CA ASN A 65 5.76 -2.46 -8.92
C ASN A 65 6.57 -3.71 -8.59
N PRO A 66 7.82 -3.55 -8.11
CA PRO A 66 8.60 -4.68 -7.66
C PRO A 66 7.98 -5.23 -6.38
N LYS A 67 8.03 -6.55 -6.18
CA LYS A 67 7.49 -7.20 -4.98
C LYS A 67 8.57 -7.31 -3.91
N LEU A 68 8.21 -7.12 -2.64
CA LEU A 68 9.14 -7.17 -1.50
C LEU A 68 10.39 -6.29 -1.72
N ALA A 69 10.20 -5.09 -2.29
CA ALA A 69 11.30 -4.20 -2.58
C ALA A 69 11.54 -3.23 -1.42
N PRO A 70 12.79 -3.03 -0.95
CA PRO A 70 13.11 -2.01 0.03
C PRO A 70 12.91 -0.59 -0.52
N PRO A 71 12.90 0.43 0.37
CA PRO A 71 12.89 1.82 -0.04
C PRO A 71 14.07 2.22 -0.93
N GLU A 72 13.86 3.15 -1.86
CA GLU A 72 14.91 3.63 -2.76
C GLU A 72 16.07 4.32 -2.03
N TRP A 73 15.77 5.05 -0.95
CA TRP A 73 16.80 5.77 -0.17
C TRP A 73 17.79 4.82 0.52
N ILE A 74 17.53 3.51 0.56
CA ILE A 74 18.51 2.52 1.05
C ILE A 74 19.78 2.57 0.21
N ASN A 75 19.70 2.98 -1.06
CA ASN A 75 20.86 3.16 -1.93
C ASN A 75 21.82 4.25 -1.43
N LEU A 76 21.39 5.15 -0.54
CA LEU A 76 22.27 6.14 0.08
C LEU A 76 23.11 5.55 1.22
N LEU A 77 22.64 4.46 1.85
CA LEU A 77 23.25 3.86 3.03
C LEU A 77 23.91 2.50 2.74
N SER A 78 23.46 1.81 1.70
CA SER A 78 23.94 0.48 1.31
C SER A 78 25.15 0.57 0.38
N ALA A 79 26.12 -0.33 0.57
CA ALA A 79 27.21 -0.54 -0.37
C ALA A 79 26.69 -1.15 -1.68
N GLU A 80 25.74 -2.08 -1.58
CA GLU A 80 25.06 -2.70 -2.71
C GLU A 80 23.93 -1.78 -3.21
N LYS A 81 24.00 -1.36 -4.48
CA LYS A 81 23.03 -0.46 -5.12
C LYS A 81 21.94 -1.23 -5.85
N ARG A 82 20.69 -0.92 -5.52
CA ARG A 82 19.48 -1.53 -6.11
C ARG A 82 18.90 -0.66 -7.22
N ALA A 83 18.38 -1.30 -8.26
CA ALA A 83 17.78 -0.61 -9.39
C ALA A 83 16.45 0.05 -8.99
N PRO A 84 16.27 1.36 -9.18
CA PRO A 84 14.98 2.00 -9.01
C PRO A 84 14.06 1.68 -10.21
N PRO A 85 12.74 1.89 -10.06
CA PRO A 85 11.79 1.77 -11.16
C PRO A 85 12.08 2.73 -12.31
N ILE A 86 12.05 2.24 -13.56
CA ILE A 86 12.25 3.08 -14.76
C ILE A 86 11.34 2.68 -15.91
N ASN A 87 10.92 3.67 -16.71
CA ASN A 87 10.26 3.47 -18.00
C ASN A 87 11.26 3.75 -19.12
N ILE A 88 11.34 2.85 -20.09
CA ILE A 88 12.27 2.94 -21.22
C ILE A 88 11.44 2.97 -22.50
N TYR A 89 11.59 4.07 -23.23
CA TYR A 89 10.90 4.29 -24.50
C TYR A 89 11.81 3.88 -25.66
N PRO A 90 11.24 3.52 -26.83
CA PRO A 90 12.05 3.10 -27.96
C PRO A 90 12.92 4.26 -28.47
N THR A 91 14.20 3.97 -28.67
CA THR A 91 15.17 4.89 -29.27
C THR A 91 15.05 4.94 -30.79
N LYS A 92 14.60 3.83 -31.40
CA LYS A 92 14.38 3.69 -32.84
C LYS A 92 13.10 2.89 -33.07
N THR A 93 12.31 3.31 -34.06
CA THR A 93 11.12 2.58 -34.54
C THR A 93 11.18 2.50 -36.05
N GLU A 94 11.09 1.29 -36.59
CA GLU A 94 11.19 1.01 -38.02
C GLU A 94 10.03 0.13 -38.47
N GLU A 95 9.63 0.28 -39.73
CA GLU A 95 8.67 -0.65 -40.33
C GLU A 95 9.35 -2.00 -40.55
N LEU A 96 8.63 -3.09 -40.25
CA LEU A 96 9.16 -4.45 -40.29
C LEU A 96 9.77 -4.80 -41.65
N TRP A 97 9.10 -4.42 -42.74
CA TRP A 97 9.60 -4.69 -44.09
C TRP A 97 10.93 -4.00 -44.38
N LYS A 98 11.18 -2.79 -43.85
CA LYS A 98 12.46 -2.06 -44.05
C LYS A 98 13.60 -2.82 -43.38
N TYR A 99 13.41 -3.21 -42.13
CA TYR A 99 14.41 -3.95 -41.38
C TYR A 99 14.72 -5.32 -42.00
N ILE A 100 13.69 -6.08 -42.39
CA ILE A 100 13.88 -7.38 -43.06
C ILE A 100 14.62 -7.17 -44.39
N SER A 101 14.26 -6.16 -45.18
CA SER A 101 14.91 -5.84 -46.45
C SER A 101 16.40 -5.55 -46.27
N GLU A 102 16.77 -4.72 -45.29
CA GLU A 102 18.17 -4.38 -44.99
C GLU A 102 18.97 -5.60 -44.55
N ARG A 103 18.42 -6.45 -43.67
CA ARG A 103 19.10 -7.68 -43.23
C ARG A 103 19.29 -8.68 -44.36
N LEU A 104 18.27 -8.90 -45.18
CA LEU A 104 18.37 -9.78 -46.35
C LEU A 104 19.39 -9.22 -47.35
N PHE A 105 19.39 -7.91 -47.59
CA PHE A 105 20.36 -7.26 -48.45
C PHE A 105 21.79 -7.48 -47.99
N GLU A 106 22.11 -7.20 -46.71
CA GLU A 106 23.47 -7.41 -46.17
C GLU A 106 23.86 -8.90 -46.18
N ARG A 107 22.91 -9.80 -45.90
CA ARG A 107 23.14 -11.24 -45.98
C ARG A 107 23.50 -11.67 -47.41
N TYR A 108 22.68 -11.33 -48.40
CA TYR A 108 22.94 -11.70 -49.80
C TYR A 108 24.20 -11.05 -50.36
N LYS A 109 24.45 -9.78 -50.01
CA LYS A 109 25.70 -9.07 -50.34
C LYS A 109 26.92 -9.81 -49.79
N SER A 110 26.86 -10.29 -48.54
CA SER A 110 27.95 -11.06 -47.92
C SER A 110 28.09 -12.47 -48.52
N GLU A 111 26.98 -13.19 -48.74
CA GLU A 111 27.01 -14.57 -49.26
C GLU A 111 27.47 -14.62 -50.72
N MET A 112 27.08 -13.63 -51.54
CA MET A 112 27.42 -13.56 -52.96
C MET A 112 28.67 -12.72 -53.25
N ASN A 113 29.28 -12.10 -52.23
CA ASN A 113 30.47 -11.23 -52.32
C ASN A 113 30.36 -10.15 -53.43
N ILE A 114 29.17 -9.56 -53.56
CA ILE A 114 28.88 -8.58 -54.61
C ILE A 114 29.51 -7.23 -54.22
N THR A 115 30.35 -6.69 -55.11
CA THR A 115 31.05 -5.41 -54.91
C THR A 115 30.70 -4.35 -55.96
N ASP A 116 30.00 -4.75 -57.02
CA ASP A 116 29.59 -3.86 -58.11
C ASP A 116 28.42 -2.93 -57.68
N PRO A 117 28.56 -1.60 -57.77
CA PRO A 117 27.54 -0.66 -57.31
C PRO A 117 26.18 -0.76 -58.01
N GLU A 118 26.14 -1.03 -59.32
CA GLU A 118 24.88 -1.15 -60.07
C GLU A 118 24.11 -2.41 -59.67
N THR A 119 24.84 -3.52 -59.53
CA THR A 119 24.28 -4.79 -59.07
C THR A 119 23.77 -4.70 -57.63
N LEU A 120 24.48 -3.97 -56.75
CA LEU A 120 24.03 -3.73 -55.37
C LEU A 120 22.75 -2.91 -55.31
N GLU A 121 22.62 -1.86 -56.11
CA GLU A 121 21.41 -1.03 -56.14
C GLU A 121 20.22 -1.83 -56.68
N GLN A 122 20.43 -2.62 -57.73
CA GLN A 122 19.38 -3.46 -58.30
C GLN A 122 18.95 -4.58 -57.35
N LEU A 123 19.90 -5.19 -56.64
CA LEU A 123 19.63 -6.19 -55.59
C LEU A 123 18.81 -5.58 -54.46
N LYS A 124 19.23 -4.41 -53.95
CA LYS A 124 18.52 -3.71 -52.88
C LYS A 124 17.08 -3.42 -53.26
N LYS A 125 16.87 -2.84 -54.45
CA LYS A 125 15.53 -2.53 -54.96
C LYS A 125 14.66 -3.77 -55.12
N THR A 126 15.22 -4.86 -55.64
CA THR A 126 14.49 -6.12 -55.83
C THR A 126 14.04 -6.73 -54.50
N ILE A 127 14.93 -6.71 -53.49
CA ILE A 127 14.63 -7.19 -52.14
C ILE A 127 13.56 -6.31 -51.50
N GLU A 128 13.74 -4.98 -51.55
CA GLU A 128 12.76 -4.04 -50.99
C GLU A 128 11.37 -4.22 -51.62
N GLU A 129 11.25 -4.34 -52.94
CA GLU A 129 9.98 -4.56 -53.62
C GLU A 129 9.33 -5.90 -53.22
N ALA A 130 10.11 -6.98 -53.12
CA ALA A 130 9.62 -8.30 -52.74
C ALA A 130 9.13 -8.34 -51.28
N VAL A 131 9.94 -7.83 -50.35
CA VAL A 131 9.64 -7.82 -48.92
C VAL A 131 8.50 -6.85 -48.62
N LYS A 132 8.48 -5.67 -49.25
CA LYS A 132 7.39 -4.70 -49.09
C LYS A 132 6.05 -5.30 -49.54
N ARG A 133 6.01 -6.05 -50.65
CA ARG A 133 4.78 -6.73 -51.09
C ARG A 133 4.22 -7.69 -50.03
N GLU A 134 5.08 -8.31 -49.24
CA GLU A 134 4.69 -9.27 -48.22
C GLU A 134 4.44 -8.64 -46.84
N TYR A 135 5.19 -7.62 -46.44
CA TYR A 135 5.23 -7.10 -45.05
C TYR A 135 4.84 -5.63 -44.89
N GLU A 136 4.45 -4.91 -45.96
CA GLU A 136 4.02 -3.52 -45.85
C GLU A 136 2.81 -3.40 -44.91
N TYR A 137 2.92 -2.51 -43.91
CA TYR A 137 1.97 -2.34 -42.82
C TYR A 137 1.68 -3.59 -41.97
N LYS A 138 2.48 -4.66 -42.05
CA LYS A 138 2.26 -5.84 -41.21
C LYS A 138 2.88 -5.72 -39.82
N GLY A 139 3.90 -4.91 -39.64
CA GLY A 139 4.60 -4.83 -38.36
C GLY A 139 5.60 -3.70 -38.23
N TYR A 140 6.14 -3.58 -37.01
CA TYR A 140 7.17 -2.62 -36.64
C TYR A 140 8.21 -3.26 -35.73
N ILE A 141 9.43 -2.74 -35.79
CA ILE A 141 10.53 -3.10 -34.90
C ILE A 141 10.91 -1.89 -34.06
N TYR A 142 11.14 -2.14 -32.77
CA TYR A 142 11.45 -1.15 -31.77
C TYR A 142 12.76 -1.50 -31.08
N THR A 143 13.67 -0.54 -31.01
CA THR A 143 14.95 -0.70 -30.32
C THR A 143 14.95 0.13 -29.04
N PHE A 144 15.18 -0.52 -27.90
CA PHE A 144 15.30 0.11 -26.60
C PHE A 144 16.72 -0.05 -26.07
N ASN A 145 17.30 1.04 -25.58
CA ASN A 145 18.60 0.99 -24.94
C ASN A 145 18.42 1.18 -23.44
N TYR A 146 19.04 0.31 -22.66
CA TYR A 146 19.01 0.33 -21.21
C TYR A 146 20.43 0.31 -20.65
N GLU A 147 20.85 1.44 -20.09
CA GLU A 147 22.11 1.54 -19.35
C GLU A 147 21.89 1.03 -17.92
N PHE A 148 22.50 -0.12 -17.61
CA PHE A 148 22.34 -0.79 -16.34
C PHE A 148 23.60 -0.70 -15.49
N GLU A 149 23.51 -0.02 -14.35
CA GLU A 149 24.65 0.29 -13.46
C GLU A 149 24.53 -0.29 -12.05
N TRP A 150 23.46 -1.04 -11.77
CA TRP A 150 23.08 -1.46 -10.42
C TRP A 150 23.72 -2.81 -10.03
N ASP A 151 23.87 -3.05 -8.73
CA ASP A 151 24.40 -4.30 -8.18
C ASP A 151 23.32 -5.36 -7.97
N VAL A 152 22.04 -4.96 -7.92
CA VAL A 152 20.90 -5.87 -7.83
C VAL A 152 19.96 -5.60 -9.01
N PRO A 153 19.87 -6.52 -9.99
CA PRO A 153 18.98 -6.35 -11.13
C PRO A 153 17.51 -6.42 -10.69
N SER A 154 16.63 -5.94 -11.56
CA SER A 154 15.19 -6.18 -11.40
C SER A 154 14.88 -7.66 -11.67
N ASP A 155 13.89 -8.18 -10.98
CA ASP A 155 13.38 -9.54 -11.22
C ASP A 155 12.41 -9.60 -12.40
N ASN A 156 12.06 -8.45 -12.99
CA ASN A 156 11.08 -8.38 -14.06
C ASN A 156 11.39 -7.25 -15.06
N VAL A 157 10.92 -7.45 -16.29
CA VAL A 157 10.78 -6.43 -17.33
C VAL A 157 9.39 -6.61 -17.91
N ILE A 158 8.62 -5.53 -17.97
CA ILE A 158 7.24 -5.56 -18.43
C ILE A 158 7.15 -4.78 -19.73
N LEU A 159 6.86 -5.46 -20.83
CA LEU A 159 6.54 -4.80 -22.10
C LEU A 159 5.09 -4.32 -22.05
N ILE A 160 4.89 -3.02 -22.24
CA ILE A 160 3.56 -2.41 -22.30
C ILE A 160 3.30 -1.92 -23.70
N VAL A 161 2.15 -2.33 -24.25
CA VAL A 161 1.70 -1.97 -25.60
C VAL A 161 0.30 -1.36 -25.47
N GLN A 162 0.14 -0.11 -25.88
CA GLN A 162 -1.10 0.66 -25.74
C GLN A 162 -1.79 0.86 -27.09
N GLY A 163 -3.12 0.94 -27.08
CA GLY A 163 -3.92 1.25 -28.26
C GLY A 163 -4.12 0.06 -29.19
N ILE A 164 -4.03 -1.15 -28.65
CA ILE A 164 -4.24 -2.39 -29.42
C ILE A 164 -5.73 -2.72 -29.45
N THR A 165 -6.27 -2.85 -30.66
CA THR A 165 -7.60 -3.44 -30.91
C THR A 165 -7.52 -4.81 -31.55
N GLU A 166 -6.36 -5.16 -32.12
CA GLU A 166 -6.15 -6.33 -32.97
C GLU A 166 -5.21 -7.35 -32.31
N LYS A 167 -5.24 -8.59 -32.81
CA LYS A 167 -4.34 -9.65 -32.35
C LYS A 167 -2.93 -9.43 -32.90
N LEU A 168 -1.93 -9.42 -32.01
CA LEU A 168 -0.52 -9.19 -32.35
C LEU A 168 0.33 -10.42 -32.04
N THR A 169 1.32 -10.67 -32.88
CA THR A 169 2.48 -11.52 -32.60
C THR A 169 3.62 -10.62 -32.14
N ILE A 170 4.25 -10.95 -31.01
CA ILE A 170 5.35 -10.17 -30.46
C ILE A 170 6.54 -11.11 -30.28
N SER A 171 7.66 -10.74 -30.88
CA SER A 171 8.96 -11.37 -30.68
C SER A 171 9.94 -10.33 -30.16
N ALA A 172 10.96 -10.76 -29.44
CA ALA A 172 11.98 -9.86 -28.94
C ALA A 172 13.35 -10.53 -28.86
N MET A 173 14.38 -9.72 -28.69
CA MET A 173 15.76 -10.15 -28.51
C MET A 173 16.45 -9.19 -27.55
N LEU A 174 17.23 -9.75 -26.63
CA LEU A 174 18.10 -9.00 -25.74
C LEU A 174 19.53 -9.15 -26.20
N ILE A 175 20.18 -8.05 -26.51
CA ILE A 175 21.61 -7.98 -26.74
C ILE A 175 22.25 -7.43 -25.46
N ARG A 176 23.16 -8.20 -24.88
CA ARG A 176 23.87 -7.88 -23.65
C ARG A 176 25.13 -7.05 -23.93
N PRO A 177 25.73 -6.40 -22.90
CA PRO A 177 26.98 -5.65 -23.04
C PRO A 177 28.18 -6.47 -23.53
N ASP A 178 28.16 -7.80 -23.35
CA ASP A 178 29.19 -8.73 -23.82
C ASP A 178 28.94 -9.22 -25.26
N ASN A 179 28.04 -8.57 -26.00
CA ASN A 179 27.58 -8.92 -27.36
C ASN A 179 26.92 -10.30 -27.48
N LEU A 180 26.61 -10.95 -26.36
CA LEU A 180 25.81 -12.17 -26.35
C LEU A 180 24.33 -11.81 -26.47
N SER A 181 23.61 -12.59 -27.26
CA SER A 181 22.17 -12.39 -27.48
C SER A 181 21.36 -13.48 -26.78
N ILE A 182 20.31 -13.07 -26.07
CA ILE A 182 19.28 -13.96 -25.54
C ILE A 182 18.02 -13.71 -26.35
N ALA A 183 17.50 -14.76 -26.99
CA ALA A 183 16.22 -14.66 -27.69
C ALA A 183 15.10 -14.48 -26.66
N LEU A 184 14.32 -13.41 -26.82
CA LEU A 184 13.15 -13.10 -26.01
C LEU A 184 11.88 -13.44 -26.83
N TYR A 185 11.55 -14.73 -26.91
CA TYR A 185 10.36 -15.30 -27.57
C TYR A 185 10.31 -15.29 -29.10
N THR A 186 10.15 -16.50 -29.66
CA THR A 186 9.74 -16.78 -31.04
C THR A 186 8.36 -17.44 -31.01
N ASP A 187 7.36 -16.64 -31.37
CA ASP A 187 5.97 -16.97 -31.71
C ASP A 187 4.95 -17.22 -30.56
N TYR A 188 3.84 -16.48 -30.62
CA TYR A 188 2.61 -16.76 -29.89
C TYR A 188 1.39 -16.44 -30.75
N GLY A 189 0.62 -17.50 -31.04
CA GLY A 189 -0.80 -17.37 -31.29
C GLY A 189 -1.56 -16.98 -30.02
N TYR A 190 -2.36 -15.92 -30.13
CA TYR A 190 -3.48 -15.54 -29.23
C TYR A 190 -3.15 -15.41 -27.74
N VAL A 191 -2.80 -14.19 -27.32
CA VAL A 191 -3.02 -13.76 -25.93
C VAL A 191 -4.46 -13.23 -25.85
N PRO A 192 -5.38 -13.86 -25.09
CA PRO A 192 -6.68 -13.27 -24.85
C PRO A 192 -6.48 -11.90 -24.21
N ILE A 193 -7.15 -10.90 -24.80
CA ILE A 193 -7.11 -9.52 -24.33
C ILE A 193 -7.65 -9.49 -22.89
N GLN A 194 -6.79 -9.43 -21.88
CA GLN A 194 -7.22 -8.86 -20.61
C GLN A 194 -7.30 -7.36 -20.83
N ILE A 195 -8.46 -6.90 -21.33
CA ILE A 195 -8.78 -5.49 -21.38
C ILE A 195 -8.87 -5.05 -19.91
N VAL A 196 -7.80 -4.49 -19.37
CA VAL A 196 -7.90 -3.71 -18.15
C VAL A 196 -8.63 -2.42 -18.55
N LYS A 197 -9.96 -2.42 -18.43
CA LYS A 197 -10.83 -1.28 -18.74
C LYS A 197 -10.72 -0.15 -17.70
N GLU A 198 -9.94 -0.34 -16.64
CA GLU A 198 -9.91 0.57 -15.50
C GLU A 198 -8.60 1.34 -15.40
N ALA A 199 -8.76 2.62 -15.03
CA ALA A 199 -7.78 3.68 -14.86
C ALA A 199 -6.33 3.25 -15.07
N SER A 200 -5.80 3.51 -16.26
CA SER A 200 -4.41 3.21 -16.55
C SER A 200 -3.48 3.95 -15.56
N PRO A 201 -2.28 3.42 -15.31
CA PRO A 201 -1.44 3.89 -14.20
C PRO A 201 -1.10 5.37 -14.32
N LYS A 202 -1.25 6.17 -13.25
CA LYS A 202 -0.40 7.36 -13.09
C LYS A 202 0.98 6.85 -12.68
N LEU A 203 1.85 6.61 -13.66
CA LEU A 203 3.25 6.30 -13.41
C LEU A 203 4.07 7.56 -13.71
N GLY A 204 4.37 8.36 -12.69
CA GLY A 204 5.04 9.67 -12.85
C GLY A 204 4.08 10.80 -13.26
N ASN A 205 4.58 11.76 -14.06
CA ASN A 205 3.80 12.92 -14.53
C ASN A 205 2.78 12.59 -15.63
N GLU A 206 2.70 11.33 -16.08
CA GLU A 206 1.85 10.94 -17.20
C GLU A 206 0.55 10.28 -16.70
N THR A 207 -0.58 10.91 -17.04
CA THR A 207 -1.92 10.35 -16.89
C THR A 207 -2.23 9.44 -18.07
N PHE A 208 -2.11 8.13 -17.88
CA PHE A 208 -2.69 7.17 -18.80
C PHE A 208 -4.13 6.92 -18.33
N ILE A 209 -5.11 7.61 -18.91
CA ILE A 209 -6.53 7.40 -18.60
C ILE A 209 -7.22 7.04 -19.91
N GLY A 210 -7.77 5.82 -19.99
CA GLY A 210 -8.87 5.50 -20.92
C GLY A 210 -8.55 4.70 -22.18
N GLU A 211 -7.31 4.28 -22.44
CA GLU A 211 -7.00 3.40 -23.58
C GLU A 211 -6.59 1.99 -23.12
N PRO A 212 -7.07 0.93 -23.81
CA PRO A 212 -6.69 -0.44 -23.50
C PRO A 212 -5.19 -0.62 -23.74
N TYR A 213 -4.55 -1.36 -22.84
CA TYR A 213 -3.15 -1.74 -22.95
C TYR A 213 -3.00 -3.24 -22.71
N MET A 214 -1.95 -3.81 -23.30
CA MET A 214 -1.45 -5.14 -23.03
C MET A 214 -0.15 -5.00 -22.23
N ALA A 215 0.01 -5.80 -21.18
CA ALA A 215 1.23 -5.86 -20.38
C ALA A 215 1.76 -7.29 -20.37
N ILE A 216 3.01 -7.48 -20.79
CA ILE A 216 3.67 -8.78 -20.85
C ILE A 216 4.84 -8.76 -19.87
N SER A 217 4.68 -9.51 -18.78
CA SER A 217 5.71 -9.70 -17.77
C SER A 217 6.70 -10.77 -18.23
N LEU A 218 7.97 -10.40 -18.44
CA LEU A 218 9.00 -11.37 -18.85
C LEU A 218 9.32 -12.37 -17.72
N GLN A 219 9.23 -11.99 -16.45
CA GLN A 219 9.54 -12.87 -15.31
C GLN A 219 8.77 -14.21 -15.33
N PHE A 220 7.49 -14.18 -15.69
CA PHE A 220 6.59 -15.35 -15.66
C PHE A 220 6.30 -15.90 -17.06
N ASN A 221 7.09 -15.50 -18.05
CA ASN A 221 6.83 -15.81 -19.45
C ASN A 221 7.68 -17.02 -19.91
N THR A 222 7.00 -18.04 -20.45
CA THR A 222 7.57 -19.38 -20.59
C THR A 222 8.65 -19.52 -21.67
N GLU A 223 8.49 -19.06 -22.90
CA GLU A 223 9.61 -19.05 -23.87
C GLU A 223 10.66 -18.00 -23.54
N PHE A 224 10.39 -16.91 -22.82
CA PHE A 224 11.51 -16.10 -22.32
C PHE A 224 12.38 -16.96 -21.39
N ALA A 225 11.74 -17.68 -20.46
CA ALA A 225 12.43 -18.67 -19.66
C ALA A 225 13.14 -19.73 -20.54
N LYS A 226 12.52 -20.25 -21.62
CA LYS A 226 13.20 -21.18 -22.54
C LYS A 226 14.40 -20.56 -23.23
N GLY A 227 14.32 -19.30 -23.68
CA GLY A 227 15.42 -18.59 -24.30
C GLY A 227 16.60 -18.40 -23.34
N VAL A 228 16.30 -18.09 -22.07
CA VAL A 228 17.31 -18.06 -21.00
C VAL A 228 17.90 -19.44 -20.73
N ILE A 229 17.07 -20.50 -20.68
CA ILE A 229 17.54 -21.87 -20.51
C ILE A 229 18.45 -22.29 -21.67
N GLU A 230 18.09 -21.96 -22.91
CA GLU A 230 18.92 -22.24 -24.08
C GLU A 230 20.27 -21.53 -23.99
N PHE A 231 20.25 -20.25 -23.60
CA PHE A 231 21.46 -19.48 -23.34
C PHE A 231 22.35 -20.10 -22.25
N LEU A 232 21.74 -20.62 -21.17
CA LEU A 232 22.47 -21.25 -20.07
C LEU A 232 23.15 -22.57 -20.47
N LYS A 233 22.70 -23.27 -21.52
CA LYS A 233 23.33 -24.53 -21.96
C LYS A 233 24.80 -24.38 -22.35
N GLU A 234 25.21 -23.19 -22.78
CA GLU A 234 26.60 -22.91 -23.14
C GLU A 234 27.51 -22.76 -21.92
N PHE A 235 26.95 -22.52 -20.72
CA PHE A 235 27.71 -22.12 -19.53
C PHE A 235 27.49 -23.02 -18.30
N GLU A 236 26.37 -23.73 -18.21
CA GLU A 236 26.00 -24.54 -17.06
C GLU A 236 26.10 -26.06 -17.31
N ASP A 237 26.33 -26.81 -16.23
CA ASP A 237 26.32 -28.28 -16.29
C ASP A 237 24.91 -28.79 -16.68
N PRO A 238 24.78 -29.74 -17.63
CA PRO A 238 23.49 -30.28 -18.05
C PRO A 238 22.63 -30.81 -16.90
N LYS A 239 23.24 -31.36 -15.85
CA LYS A 239 22.54 -31.85 -14.67
C LYS A 239 21.90 -30.69 -13.90
N VAL A 240 22.64 -29.62 -13.66
CA VAL A 240 22.13 -28.40 -13.00
C VAL A 240 20.96 -27.82 -13.78
N LEU A 241 21.09 -27.73 -15.11
CA LEU A 241 20.04 -27.18 -15.96
C LEU A 241 18.77 -28.05 -15.92
N SER A 242 18.91 -29.38 -15.93
CA SER A 242 17.78 -30.30 -15.85
C SER A 242 16.99 -30.18 -14.54
N GLU A 243 17.68 -29.86 -13.43
CA GLU A 243 17.06 -29.65 -12.13
C GLU A 243 16.37 -28.28 -12.05
N MET A 244 16.96 -27.24 -12.65
CA MET A 244 16.49 -25.86 -12.57
C MET A 244 15.44 -25.50 -13.62
N GLU A 245 15.39 -26.19 -14.76
CA GLU A 245 14.51 -25.86 -15.89
C GLU A 245 13.04 -25.70 -15.49
N ALA A 246 12.51 -26.63 -14.68
CA ALA A 246 11.13 -26.59 -14.21
C ALA A 246 10.85 -25.41 -13.27
N LEU A 247 11.86 -24.95 -12.52
CA LEU A 247 11.75 -23.84 -11.58
C LEU A 247 11.87 -22.50 -12.31
N ILE A 248 12.82 -22.37 -13.25
CA ILE A 248 13.01 -21.17 -14.09
C ILE A 248 11.74 -20.89 -14.91
N LYS A 249 11.09 -21.92 -15.47
CA LYS A 249 9.79 -21.78 -16.16
C LYS A 249 8.65 -21.31 -15.25
N LYS A 250 8.76 -21.51 -13.93
CA LYS A 250 7.84 -20.96 -12.92
C LYS A 250 8.24 -19.57 -12.44
N GLY A 251 9.33 -19.00 -12.96
CA GLY A 251 9.84 -17.67 -12.63
C GLY A 251 10.80 -17.63 -11.43
N ALA A 252 11.32 -18.77 -10.97
CA ALA A 252 12.23 -18.84 -9.82
C ALA A 252 13.39 -19.83 -10.04
N PRO A 253 14.67 -19.43 -10.04
CA PRO A 253 15.15 -18.05 -10.02
C PRO A 253 14.60 -17.25 -11.22
N SER A 254 14.55 -15.92 -11.07
CA SER A 254 13.98 -15.06 -12.12
C SER A 254 14.78 -15.19 -13.42
N PRO A 255 14.14 -15.56 -14.55
CA PRO A 255 14.81 -15.58 -15.86
C PRO A 255 15.33 -14.19 -16.25
N VAL A 256 14.64 -13.12 -15.83
CA VAL A 256 15.07 -11.74 -16.10
C VAL A 256 16.35 -11.46 -15.33
N ALA A 257 16.38 -11.73 -14.03
CA ALA A 257 17.58 -11.50 -13.22
C ALA A 257 18.80 -12.26 -13.75
N ILE A 258 18.60 -13.51 -14.20
CA ILE A 258 19.64 -14.33 -14.84
C ILE A 258 20.26 -13.61 -16.04
N ALA A 259 19.45 -12.98 -16.90
CA ALA A 259 19.96 -12.26 -18.07
C ALA A 259 20.92 -11.10 -17.74
N PHE A 260 20.91 -10.61 -16.50
CA PHE A 260 21.81 -9.57 -16.00
C PHE A 260 23.07 -10.10 -15.29
N TYR A 261 23.28 -11.40 -15.23
CA TYR A 261 24.50 -11.99 -14.66
C TYR A 261 25.58 -12.23 -15.73
N LYS A 262 26.85 -12.15 -15.32
CA LYS A 262 27.99 -12.46 -16.18
C LYS A 262 27.91 -13.91 -16.65
N ALA A 263 28.22 -14.15 -17.92
CA ALA A 263 28.21 -15.48 -18.48
C ALA A 263 29.35 -16.34 -17.86
N GLY A 264 29.01 -17.55 -17.42
CA GLY A 264 29.97 -18.49 -16.82
C GLY A 264 29.29 -19.52 -15.89
N PRO A 265 30.06 -20.48 -15.36
CA PRO A 265 29.51 -21.51 -14.47
C PRO A 265 28.91 -20.92 -13.19
N GLY A 266 27.70 -21.34 -12.83
CA GLY A 266 26.96 -20.84 -11.65
C GLY A 266 26.17 -19.54 -11.88
N MET A 267 26.10 -19.06 -13.12
CA MET A 267 25.26 -17.95 -13.55
C MET A 267 23.79 -18.14 -13.16
N VAL A 268 23.25 -19.37 -13.22
CA VAL A 268 21.87 -19.67 -12.81
C VAL A 268 21.58 -19.32 -11.34
N TYR A 269 22.62 -19.36 -10.50
CA TYR A 269 22.55 -19.03 -9.08
C TYR A 269 22.98 -17.58 -8.78
N GLY A 270 23.39 -16.82 -9.80
CA GLY A 270 23.91 -15.46 -9.66
C GLY A 270 25.31 -15.35 -9.07
N THR A 271 26.08 -16.45 -9.00
CA THR A 271 27.42 -16.45 -8.39
C THR A 271 28.50 -15.81 -9.28
N THR A 272 28.23 -15.67 -10.58
CA THR A 272 29.13 -15.03 -11.55
C THR A 272 29.17 -13.50 -11.39
N GLY A 273 28.28 -12.94 -10.57
CA GLY A 273 28.13 -11.50 -10.36
C GLY A 273 27.39 -10.81 -11.49
N VAL A 274 27.08 -9.53 -11.26
CA VAL A 274 26.24 -8.75 -12.15
C VAL A 274 27.03 -8.18 -13.33
N LEU A 275 26.46 -8.28 -14.53
CA LEU A 275 26.95 -7.67 -15.76
C LEU A 275 26.34 -6.28 -15.91
N LYS A 276 27.17 -5.25 -15.76
CA LYS A 276 26.78 -3.84 -15.96
C LYS A 276 27.08 -3.42 -17.40
N GLY A 277 26.35 -2.42 -17.89
CA GLY A 277 26.57 -1.82 -19.20
C GLY A 277 25.29 -1.61 -19.99
N ASN A 278 25.45 -1.41 -21.30
CA ASN A 278 24.34 -1.11 -22.19
C ASN A 278 23.69 -2.39 -22.74
N TYR A 279 22.44 -2.58 -22.37
CA TYR A 279 21.57 -3.62 -22.90
C TYR A 279 20.71 -3.05 -24.02
N THR A 280 20.54 -3.80 -25.10
CA THR A 280 19.65 -3.42 -26.20
C THR A 280 18.53 -4.44 -26.32
N PHE A 281 17.29 -3.99 -26.14
CA PHE A 281 16.11 -4.80 -26.42
C PHE A 281 15.61 -4.46 -27.81
N ILE A 282 15.47 -5.47 -28.66
CA ILE A 282 14.83 -5.35 -29.97
C ILE A 282 13.49 -6.05 -29.84
N VAL A 283 12.40 -5.33 -30.02
CA VAL A 283 11.04 -5.88 -29.96
C VAL A 283 10.40 -5.71 -31.32
N GLU A 284 9.94 -6.82 -31.88
CA GLU A 284 9.22 -6.90 -33.14
C GLU A 284 7.75 -7.17 -32.84
N ILE A 285 6.88 -6.41 -33.50
CA ILE A 285 5.43 -6.52 -33.39
C ILE A 285 4.87 -6.72 -34.78
N GLU A 286 4.15 -7.82 -34.99
CA GLU A 286 3.49 -8.16 -36.24
C GLU A 286 1.99 -8.36 -36.01
N ALA A 287 1.16 -8.03 -37.01
CA ALA A 287 -0.24 -8.39 -37.03
C ALA A 287 -0.39 -9.92 -37.16
N SER A 288 -1.15 -10.53 -36.25
CA SER A 288 -1.29 -12.00 -36.19
C SER A 288 -2.18 -12.57 -37.32
N GLU A 289 -2.99 -11.73 -37.97
CA GLU A 289 -3.90 -12.13 -39.05
C GLU A 289 -3.49 -11.50 -40.38
N GLN A 290 -3.53 -12.31 -41.46
CA GLN A 290 -3.06 -11.89 -42.79
C GLN A 290 -3.78 -10.66 -43.37
N ASN A 291 -5.00 -10.35 -42.90
CA ASN A 291 -5.81 -9.23 -43.38
C ASN A 291 -5.76 -7.99 -42.48
N VAL A 292 -5.04 -8.03 -41.35
CA VAL A 292 -4.94 -6.92 -40.42
C VAL A 292 -3.68 -6.11 -40.74
N THR A 293 -3.84 -4.80 -40.94
CA THR A 293 -2.73 -3.87 -41.21
C THR A 293 -2.54 -2.88 -40.07
N LEU A 294 -1.31 -2.75 -39.59
CA LEU A 294 -0.87 -1.75 -38.64
C LEU A 294 -0.43 -0.47 -39.39
N LYS A 295 -1.42 0.35 -39.77
CA LYS A 295 -1.16 1.62 -40.49
C LYS A 295 -0.38 2.65 -39.66
N LYS A 296 -0.39 2.51 -38.34
CA LYS A 296 0.39 3.35 -37.41
C LYS A 296 1.11 2.45 -36.40
N PRO A 297 2.33 2.80 -35.97
CA PRO A 297 3.03 2.06 -34.94
C PRO A 297 2.25 2.15 -33.62
N PRO A 298 1.99 1.02 -32.92
CA PRO A 298 1.46 1.05 -31.57
C PRO A 298 2.40 1.78 -30.61
N LYS A 299 1.85 2.42 -29.58
CA LYS A 299 2.65 3.06 -28.53
C LYS A 299 3.15 1.99 -27.58
N ILE A 300 4.47 1.85 -27.46
CA ILE A 300 5.07 0.82 -26.60
C ILE A 300 6.20 1.36 -25.74
N TRP A 301 6.39 0.76 -24.58
CA TRP A 301 7.53 1.01 -23.70
C TRP A 301 7.85 -0.21 -22.83
N LEU A 302 9.08 -0.27 -22.34
CA LEU A 302 9.48 -1.24 -21.33
C LEU A 302 9.38 -0.59 -19.95
N ARG A 303 8.75 -1.29 -19.01
CA ARG A 303 8.73 -0.95 -17.59
C ARG A 303 9.66 -1.91 -16.86
N ILE A 304 10.69 -1.36 -16.22
CA ILE A 304 11.51 -2.10 -15.28
C ILE A 304 11.02 -1.73 -13.88
N PRO A 305 10.37 -2.65 -13.14
CA PRO A 305 9.88 -2.34 -11.79
C PRO A 305 11.01 -2.00 -10.82
N GLY A 306 12.21 -2.53 -11.03
CA GLY A 306 13.39 -2.30 -10.18
C GLY A 306 13.56 -3.40 -9.13
N SER A 307 14.44 -3.14 -8.15
CA SER A 307 14.72 -3.95 -6.97
C SER A 307 14.69 -3.13 -5.66
N CYS A 308 14.32 -1.85 -5.76
CA CYS A 308 13.89 -0.95 -4.67
C CYS A 308 12.71 -0.09 -5.18
N PHE A 309 11.94 0.52 -4.28
CA PHE A 309 10.77 1.33 -4.66
C PHE A 309 10.39 2.38 -3.61
N GLY A 310 10.19 3.62 -4.06
CA GLY A 310 9.57 4.69 -3.28
C GLY A 310 10.20 4.96 -1.91
N ILE A 311 9.42 5.57 -1.02
CA ILE A 311 9.89 6.03 0.30
C ILE A 311 9.87 4.91 1.34
N LEU A 312 8.90 3.99 1.29
CA LEU A 312 8.74 2.91 2.27
C LEU A 312 8.83 1.50 1.67
N GLY A 313 9.23 1.39 0.40
CA GLY A 313 9.27 0.09 -0.26
C GLY A 313 7.88 -0.43 -0.63
N THR A 314 7.86 -1.69 -1.02
CA THR A 314 6.66 -2.44 -1.35
C THR A 314 6.52 -3.69 -0.49
N ASP A 315 5.30 -4.21 -0.50
CA ASP A 315 4.97 -5.48 0.13
C ASP A 315 5.05 -6.68 -0.81
N GLY A 316 4.62 -7.86 -0.33
CA GLY A 316 4.59 -9.11 -1.10
C GLY A 316 3.75 -9.08 -2.38
N ARG A 317 2.81 -8.12 -2.50
CA ARG A 317 1.93 -7.94 -3.66
C ARG A 317 2.35 -6.77 -4.55
N GLY A 318 3.41 -6.04 -4.19
CA GLY A 318 3.86 -4.83 -4.91
C GLY A 318 3.09 -3.56 -4.51
N ARG A 319 2.27 -3.60 -3.45
CA ARG A 319 1.57 -2.40 -2.95
C ARG A 319 2.58 -1.45 -2.33
N ASP A 320 2.42 -0.16 -2.58
CA ASP A 320 3.25 0.89 -1.98
C ASP A 320 2.94 1.01 -0.48
N ASN A 321 3.93 0.72 0.36
CA ASN A 321 3.79 0.78 1.80
C ASN A 321 3.50 2.20 2.31
N ALA A 322 3.97 3.25 1.62
CA ALA A 322 3.67 4.62 2.00
C ALA A 322 2.17 4.91 1.86
N ILE A 323 1.56 4.49 0.76
CA ILE A 323 0.11 4.62 0.54
C ILE A 323 -0.65 3.85 1.61
N THR A 324 -0.25 2.61 1.89
CA THR A 324 -0.89 1.77 2.91
C THR A 324 -0.81 2.37 4.31
N ILE A 325 0.35 2.94 4.70
CA ILE A 325 0.52 3.62 5.99
C ILE A 325 -0.42 4.81 6.12
N MET A 326 -0.53 5.63 5.08
CA MET A 326 -1.38 6.81 5.11
C MET A 326 -2.87 6.45 5.14
N LEU A 327 -3.32 5.50 4.34
CA LEU A 327 -4.70 5.02 4.38
C LEU A 327 -5.03 4.32 5.70
N GLY A 328 -4.10 3.52 6.24
CA GLY A 328 -4.24 2.90 7.56
C GLY A 328 -4.37 3.92 8.70
N SER A 329 -3.76 5.10 8.56
CA SER A 329 -3.91 6.17 9.55
C SER A 329 -5.34 6.75 9.62
N GLN A 330 -6.07 6.76 8.49
CA GLN A 330 -7.48 7.15 8.46
C GLN A 330 -8.33 6.17 9.27
N LEU A 331 -8.13 4.87 9.04
CA LEU A 331 -8.84 3.80 9.73
C LEU A 331 -8.55 3.84 11.24
N ALA A 332 -7.27 3.93 11.62
CA ALA A 332 -6.84 3.99 13.01
C ALA A 332 -7.47 5.19 13.74
N LEU A 333 -7.37 6.41 13.19
CA LEU A 333 -7.95 7.59 13.81
C LEU A 333 -9.48 7.54 13.87
N LEU A 334 -10.14 7.02 12.82
CA LEU A 334 -11.60 6.85 12.79
C LEU A 334 -12.05 5.94 13.93
N VAL A 335 -11.50 4.72 14.00
CA VAL A 335 -11.85 3.72 15.02
C VAL A 335 -11.52 4.24 16.41
N GLY A 336 -10.31 4.74 16.61
CA GLY A 336 -9.85 5.23 17.90
C GLY A 336 -10.71 6.36 18.45
N ILE A 337 -10.95 7.42 17.65
CA ILE A 337 -11.73 8.60 18.09
C ILE A 337 -13.20 8.26 18.31
N THR A 338 -13.83 7.54 17.37
CA THR A 338 -15.25 7.14 17.50
C THR A 338 -15.47 6.29 18.74
N TYR A 339 -14.61 5.28 18.94
CA TYR A 339 -14.62 4.44 20.14
C TYR A 339 -14.41 5.27 21.41
N GLY A 340 -13.31 6.03 21.50
CA GLY A 340 -12.94 6.75 22.71
C GLY A 340 -14.02 7.73 23.14
N VAL A 341 -14.60 8.46 22.19
CA VAL A 341 -15.73 9.36 22.46
C VAL A 341 -16.94 8.56 22.95
N ALA A 342 -17.43 7.59 22.17
CA ALA A 342 -18.66 6.87 22.49
C ALA A 342 -18.59 6.12 23.82
N VAL A 343 -17.50 5.38 24.06
CA VAL A 343 -17.29 4.61 25.30
C VAL A 343 -17.25 5.48 26.54
N VAL A 344 -16.55 6.62 26.48
CA VAL A 344 -16.45 7.51 27.62
C VAL A 344 -17.78 8.19 27.89
N PHE A 345 -18.52 8.61 26.85
CA PHE A 345 -19.86 9.17 27.03
C PHE A 345 -20.85 8.14 27.59
N MET A 346 -20.81 6.90 27.12
CA MET A 346 -21.62 5.81 27.68
C MET A 346 -21.30 5.59 29.16
N GLY A 347 -20.01 5.49 29.51
CA GLY A 347 -19.58 5.33 30.89
C GLY A 347 -19.95 6.53 31.77
N LEU A 348 -19.85 7.75 31.24
CA LEU A 348 -20.26 8.98 31.92
C LEU A 348 -21.74 8.94 32.31
N ILE A 349 -22.61 8.66 31.33
CA ILE A 349 -24.06 8.61 31.55
C ILE A 349 -24.39 7.49 32.53
N TYR A 350 -23.82 6.30 32.33
CA TYR A 350 -24.07 5.14 33.18
C TYR A 350 -23.65 5.38 34.63
N GLY A 351 -22.43 5.86 34.83
CA GLY A 351 -21.87 6.10 36.17
C GLY A 351 -22.63 7.18 36.94
N ILE A 352 -23.04 8.27 36.27
CA ILE A 352 -23.84 9.33 36.88
C ILE A 352 -25.22 8.81 37.29
N ILE A 353 -25.89 8.05 36.42
CA ILE A 353 -27.22 7.49 36.73
C ILE A 353 -27.12 6.55 37.94
N SER A 354 -26.14 5.65 37.94
CA SER A 354 -25.87 4.72 39.05
C SER A 354 -25.66 5.47 40.38
N ALA A 355 -24.74 6.44 40.39
CA ALA A 355 -24.44 7.23 41.59
C ALA A 355 -25.62 8.08 42.08
N TYR A 356 -26.33 8.73 41.16
CA TYR A 356 -27.39 9.66 41.50
C TYR A 356 -28.64 8.93 42.01
N ALA A 357 -29.06 7.87 41.33
CA ALA A 357 -30.24 7.09 41.71
C ALA A 357 -30.05 6.40 43.08
N GLY A 358 -28.88 5.79 43.32
CA GLY A 358 -28.62 5.05 44.56
C GLY A 358 -29.54 3.83 44.76
N GLY A 359 -29.42 3.19 45.92
CA GLY A 359 -30.27 2.07 46.33
C GLY A 359 -30.21 0.88 45.35
N LEU A 360 -31.37 0.27 45.09
CA LEU A 360 -31.48 -0.93 44.23
C LEU A 360 -31.05 -0.67 42.78
N VAL A 361 -31.30 0.54 42.25
CA VAL A 361 -30.91 0.89 40.87
C VAL A 361 -29.40 0.88 40.72
N ASP A 362 -28.70 1.49 41.68
CA ASP A 362 -27.24 1.48 41.71
C ASP A 362 -26.69 0.06 41.85
N GLU A 363 -27.26 -0.76 42.73
CA GLU A 363 -26.84 -2.14 42.93
C GLU A 363 -26.98 -2.98 41.65
N VAL A 364 -28.15 -2.95 40.99
CA VAL A 364 -28.37 -3.70 39.73
C VAL A 364 -27.45 -3.21 38.62
N MET A 365 -27.27 -1.90 38.49
CA MET A 365 -26.36 -1.33 37.50
C MET A 365 -24.90 -1.74 37.77
N GLN A 366 -24.45 -1.73 39.02
CA GLN A 366 -23.11 -2.21 39.33
C GLN A 366 -22.94 -3.71 39.06
N ARG A 367 -23.95 -4.55 39.29
CA ARG A 367 -23.89 -5.98 38.90
C ARG A 367 -23.74 -6.17 37.40
N ILE A 368 -24.51 -5.45 36.59
CA ILE A 368 -24.37 -5.50 35.13
C ILE A 368 -22.96 -5.06 34.72
N ASN A 369 -22.46 -3.97 35.30
CA ASN A 369 -21.12 -3.46 35.03
C ASN A 369 -20.03 -4.47 35.38
N GLU A 370 -20.10 -5.07 36.58
CA GLU A 370 -19.18 -6.13 37.05
C GLU A 370 -19.17 -7.34 36.12
N ILE A 371 -20.36 -7.80 35.69
CA ILE A 371 -20.48 -8.91 34.74
C ILE A 371 -19.79 -8.56 33.43
N VAL A 372 -20.10 -7.41 32.82
CA VAL A 372 -19.53 -7.02 31.53
C VAL A 372 -18.02 -6.78 31.64
N TYR A 373 -17.54 -6.14 32.72
CA TYR A 373 -16.12 -5.89 32.96
C TYR A 373 -15.31 -7.18 33.14
N SER A 374 -15.93 -8.24 33.69
CA SER A 374 -15.28 -9.53 33.89
C SER A 374 -15.09 -10.34 32.60
N LEU A 375 -15.73 -9.95 31.49
CA LEU A 375 -15.66 -10.69 30.23
C LEU A 375 -14.35 -10.39 29.47
N PRO A 376 -13.64 -11.42 28.97
CA PRO A 376 -12.42 -11.21 28.20
C PRO A 376 -12.77 -10.75 26.77
N VAL A 377 -12.64 -9.45 26.51
CA VAL A 377 -13.08 -8.83 25.25
C VAL A 377 -12.44 -9.46 24.01
N LEU A 378 -11.12 -9.77 24.06
CA LEU A 378 -10.39 -10.36 22.94
C LEU A 378 -11.00 -11.70 22.46
N PRO A 379 -11.19 -12.73 23.32
CA PRO A 379 -11.89 -13.95 22.96
C PRO A 379 -13.27 -13.73 22.32
N PHE A 380 -14.07 -12.79 22.83
CA PHE A 380 -15.38 -12.50 22.23
C PHE A 380 -15.26 -11.90 20.83
N LEU A 381 -14.31 -11.00 20.60
CA LEU A 381 -14.06 -10.45 19.26
C LEU A 381 -13.60 -11.54 18.29
N ILE A 382 -12.74 -12.46 18.73
CA ILE A 382 -12.26 -13.59 17.91
C ILE A 382 -13.42 -14.52 17.55
N LEU A 383 -14.20 -14.94 18.55
CA LEU A 383 -15.36 -15.81 18.33
C LEU A 383 -16.37 -15.15 17.41
N PHE A 384 -16.70 -13.88 17.66
CA PHE A 384 -17.62 -13.15 16.81
C PHE A 384 -17.13 -13.05 15.36
N SER A 385 -15.85 -12.71 15.15
CA SER A 385 -15.26 -12.65 13.82
C SER A 385 -15.35 -13.99 13.10
N TYR A 386 -15.06 -15.09 13.81
CA TYR A 386 -15.15 -16.44 13.26
C TYR A 386 -16.60 -16.80 12.89
N TYR A 387 -17.55 -16.57 13.78
CA TYR A 387 -18.96 -16.89 13.53
C TYR A 387 -19.56 -16.05 12.40
N ILE A 388 -19.22 -14.77 12.30
CA ILE A 388 -19.69 -13.93 11.19
C ILE A 388 -19.21 -14.48 9.85
N ARG A 389 -17.92 -14.84 9.77
CA ARG A 389 -17.33 -15.44 8.58
C ARG A 389 -18.00 -16.75 8.20
N GLU A 390 -18.19 -17.66 9.15
CA GLU A 390 -18.73 -19.00 8.86
C GLU A 390 -20.23 -19.02 8.61
N ILE A 391 -21.03 -18.27 9.39
CA ILE A 391 -22.49 -18.31 9.28
C ILE A 391 -22.97 -17.47 8.10
N TRP A 392 -22.39 -16.29 7.91
CA TRP A 392 -22.88 -15.32 6.94
C TRP A 392 -22.06 -15.32 5.65
N GLY A 393 -20.91 -15.99 5.63
CA GLY A 393 -19.99 -15.99 4.48
C GLY A 393 -19.35 -14.62 4.21
N VAL A 394 -19.45 -13.68 5.15
CA VAL A 394 -18.99 -12.29 5.00
C VAL A 394 -17.95 -12.01 6.07
N GLN A 395 -16.93 -11.21 5.72
CA GLN A 395 -15.93 -10.80 6.68
C GLN A 395 -16.45 -9.67 7.59
N PRO A 396 -16.00 -9.57 8.85
CA PRO A 396 -16.45 -8.51 9.73
C PRO A 396 -16.01 -7.15 9.20
N ASN A 397 -17.00 -6.33 8.81
CA ASN A 397 -16.78 -4.91 8.57
C ASN A 397 -16.30 -4.22 9.87
N ILE A 398 -15.47 -3.17 9.73
CA ILE A 398 -14.95 -2.37 10.84
C ILE A 398 -16.01 -1.93 11.85
N TRP A 399 -17.23 -1.64 11.41
CA TRP A 399 -18.32 -1.22 12.31
C TRP A 399 -18.76 -2.31 13.29
N HIS A 400 -18.63 -3.60 12.93
CA HIS A 400 -18.92 -4.69 13.85
C HIS A 400 -17.91 -4.73 15.00
N ILE A 401 -16.63 -4.49 14.68
CA ILE A 401 -15.55 -4.43 15.67
C ILE A 401 -15.80 -3.24 16.60
N VAL A 402 -16.06 -2.06 16.03
CA VAL A 402 -16.39 -0.86 16.82
C VAL A 402 -17.58 -1.15 17.73
N MET A 403 -18.68 -1.71 17.22
CA MET A 403 -19.87 -2.05 18.02
C MET A 403 -19.54 -2.95 19.21
N LEU A 404 -18.77 -4.02 19.01
CA LEU A 404 -18.38 -4.91 20.10
C LEU A 404 -17.50 -4.22 21.11
N LEU A 405 -16.52 -3.44 20.65
CA LEU A 405 -15.70 -2.63 21.54
C LEU A 405 -16.58 -1.69 22.38
N LEU A 406 -17.61 -1.05 21.78
CA LEU A 406 -18.55 -0.20 22.51
C LEU A 406 -19.34 -0.96 23.57
N ILE A 407 -19.75 -2.21 23.31
CA ILE A 407 -20.51 -3.03 24.26
C ILE A 407 -19.71 -3.33 25.53
N PHE A 408 -18.40 -3.57 25.40
CA PHE A 408 -17.56 -3.97 26.54
C PHE A 408 -16.77 -2.81 27.16
N GLY A 409 -16.48 -1.74 26.41
CA GLY A 409 -15.50 -0.72 26.81
C GLY A 409 -15.96 0.30 27.87
N TRP A 410 -17.26 0.53 28.04
CA TRP A 410 -17.80 1.63 28.87
C TRP A 410 -17.68 1.38 30.38
N THR A 411 -17.50 0.13 30.76
CA THR A 411 -17.53 -0.38 32.14
C THR A 411 -16.50 0.27 33.06
N GLY A 412 -15.24 0.33 32.61
CA GLY A 412 -14.15 0.96 33.38
C GLY A 412 -14.39 2.46 33.64
N THR A 413 -14.86 3.18 32.62
CA THR A 413 -15.21 4.60 32.77
C THR A 413 -16.38 4.78 33.73
N ALA A 414 -17.40 3.92 33.66
CA ALA A 414 -18.57 3.99 34.54
C ALA A 414 -18.20 3.83 36.03
N ILE A 415 -17.25 2.95 36.37
CA ILE A 415 -16.77 2.76 37.75
C ILE A 415 -16.18 4.06 38.30
N ILE A 416 -15.27 4.68 37.53
CA ILE A 416 -14.56 5.88 37.97
C ILE A 416 -15.52 7.07 38.06
N VAL A 417 -16.35 7.26 37.03
CA VAL A 417 -17.38 8.31 37.01
C VAL A 417 -18.33 8.17 38.18
N ARG A 418 -18.80 6.94 38.48
CA ARG A 418 -19.69 6.70 39.63
C ARG A 418 -19.03 7.13 40.93
N SER A 419 -17.78 6.74 41.16
CA SER A 419 -17.02 7.13 42.37
C SER A 419 -16.96 8.65 42.54
N MET A 420 -16.62 9.37 41.47
CA MET A 420 -16.59 10.83 41.51
C MET A 420 -17.98 11.45 41.68
N ALA A 421 -19.00 10.90 41.01
CA ALA A 421 -20.37 11.38 41.09
C ALA A 421 -20.96 11.19 42.50
N LEU A 422 -20.65 10.09 43.19
CA LEU A 422 -21.01 9.90 44.61
C LEU A 422 -20.37 10.99 45.48
N SER A 423 -19.08 11.28 45.29
CA SER A 423 -18.40 12.35 46.03
C SER A 423 -19.01 13.74 45.77
N ILE A 424 -19.41 14.03 44.52
CA ILE A 424 -20.03 15.31 44.16
C ILE A 424 -21.45 15.40 44.73
N LYS A 425 -22.21 14.30 44.69
CA LYS A 425 -23.61 14.24 45.17
C LYS A 425 -23.76 14.60 46.65
N GLU A 426 -22.75 14.30 47.46
CA GLU A 426 -22.68 14.58 48.91
C GLU A 426 -22.16 15.99 49.23
N GLN A 427 -21.97 16.87 48.24
CA GLN A 427 -21.50 18.23 48.49
C GLN A 427 -22.61 19.14 49.06
N PRO A 428 -22.31 20.06 50.00
CA PRO A 428 -23.33 20.91 50.64
C PRO A 428 -24.17 21.77 49.69
N TYR A 429 -23.59 22.22 48.57
CA TYR A 429 -24.34 23.01 47.58
C TYR A 429 -25.34 22.17 46.79
N ILE A 430 -25.14 20.85 46.69
CA ILE A 430 -26.12 19.93 46.10
C ILE A 430 -27.30 19.74 47.05
N GLU A 431 -27.05 19.62 48.35
CA GLU A 431 -28.11 19.56 49.37
C GLU A 431 -28.93 20.86 49.39
N ALA A 432 -28.26 22.02 49.36
CA ALA A 432 -28.93 23.31 49.27
C ALA A 432 -29.78 23.43 47.98
N ALA A 433 -29.27 22.97 46.84
CA ALA A 433 -30.03 22.95 45.59
C ALA A 433 -31.29 22.06 45.69
N ARG A 434 -31.19 20.91 46.37
CA ARG A 434 -32.34 20.03 46.67
C ARG A 434 -33.34 20.72 47.59
N ALA A 435 -32.89 21.39 48.64
CA ALA A 435 -33.75 22.09 49.60
C ALA A 435 -34.58 23.21 48.95
N ILE A 436 -34.04 23.86 47.90
CA ILE A 436 -34.73 24.92 47.14
C ILE A 436 -35.61 24.32 46.00
N GLY A 437 -35.75 22.98 45.93
CA GLY A 437 -36.64 22.31 44.99
C GLY A 437 -36.08 22.15 43.57
N ALA A 438 -34.75 22.13 43.40
CA ALA A 438 -34.17 21.80 42.09
C ALA A 438 -34.51 20.36 41.68
N SER A 439 -35.00 20.18 40.44
CA SER A 439 -35.30 18.85 39.92
C SER A 439 -34.04 18.00 39.76
N ASN A 440 -34.19 16.67 39.83
CA ASN A 440 -33.10 15.71 39.65
C ASN A 440 -32.30 15.95 38.36
N TRP A 441 -33.00 16.18 37.25
CA TRP A 441 -32.37 16.50 35.97
C TRP A 441 -31.54 17.80 36.03
N ARG A 442 -32.06 18.82 36.71
CA ARG A 442 -31.32 20.07 36.91
C ARG A 442 -30.07 19.84 37.75
N ILE A 443 -30.14 19.03 38.79
CA ILE A 443 -28.98 18.68 39.63
C ILE A 443 -27.92 17.95 38.80
N VAL A 444 -28.32 16.92 38.07
CA VAL A 444 -27.40 16.13 37.24
C VAL A 444 -26.73 16.98 36.16
N PHE A 445 -27.51 17.69 35.32
CA PHE A 445 -26.96 18.37 34.14
C PHE A 445 -26.32 19.72 34.45
N LYS A 446 -26.73 20.39 35.54
CA LYS A 446 -26.21 21.72 35.87
C LYS A 446 -25.13 21.69 36.94
N HIS A 447 -25.11 20.67 37.79
CA HIS A 447 -24.17 20.60 38.91
C HIS A 447 -23.22 19.40 38.79
N ILE A 448 -23.72 18.16 38.63
CA ILE A 448 -22.84 16.97 38.66
C ILE A 448 -22.05 16.80 37.36
N MET A 449 -22.74 16.66 36.23
CA MET A 449 -22.12 16.34 34.94
C MET A 449 -21.08 17.36 34.50
N PRO A 450 -21.28 18.69 34.63
CA PRO A 450 -20.27 19.67 34.23
C PRO A 450 -18.94 19.55 34.98
N GLN A 451 -18.94 19.02 36.21
CA GLN A 451 -17.73 18.80 36.99
C GLN A 451 -16.98 17.52 36.56
N LEU A 452 -17.66 16.60 35.88
CA LEU A 452 -17.09 15.33 35.40
C LEU A 452 -16.61 15.43 33.94
N ILE A 453 -17.14 16.37 33.16
CA ILE A 453 -16.70 16.65 31.78
C ILE A 453 -15.17 16.80 31.67
N PRO A 454 -14.47 17.51 32.58
CA PRO A 454 -13.02 17.63 32.50
C PRO A 454 -12.29 16.27 32.52
N TYR A 455 -12.69 15.37 33.42
CA TYR A 455 -12.17 14.00 33.46
C TYR A 455 -12.45 13.25 32.16
N THR A 456 -13.64 13.42 31.57
CA THR A 456 -13.99 12.70 30.33
C THR A 456 -13.08 13.05 29.16
N PHE A 457 -12.58 14.28 29.06
CA PHE A 457 -11.63 14.63 28.00
C PHE A 457 -10.30 13.88 28.14
N ALA A 458 -9.78 13.76 29.37
CA ALA A 458 -8.58 12.97 29.63
C ALA A 458 -8.84 11.48 29.37
N ALA A 459 -9.99 10.95 29.79
CA ALA A 459 -10.38 9.56 29.57
C ALA A 459 -10.52 9.22 28.07
N ILE A 460 -11.08 10.12 27.26
CA ILE A 460 -11.16 9.94 25.80
C ILE A 460 -9.76 9.82 25.22
N ALA A 461 -8.86 10.74 25.58
CA ALA A 461 -7.49 10.71 25.09
C ALA A 461 -6.77 9.40 25.44
N LEU A 462 -7.02 8.84 26.63
CA LEU A 462 -6.42 7.56 27.03
C LEU A 462 -7.11 6.33 26.42
N ALA A 463 -8.39 6.41 26.07
CA ALA A 463 -9.14 5.31 25.46
C ALA A 463 -8.79 5.08 23.98
N VAL A 464 -8.44 6.15 23.26
CA VAL A 464 -8.16 6.11 21.81
C VAL A 464 -7.03 5.12 21.46
N PRO A 465 -5.83 5.16 22.08
CA PRO A 465 -4.76 4.21 21.79
C PRO A 465 -5.16 2.75 22.02
N GLY A 466 -5.95 2.48 23.06
CA GLY A 466 -6.42 1.13 23.37
C GLY A 466 -7.25 0.54 22.24
N ALA A 467 -8.17 1.32 21.67
CA ALA A 467 -8.97 0.88 20.52
C ALA A 467 -8.13 0.67 19.26
N ILE A 468 -7.17 1.56 18.99
CA ILE A 468 -6.28 1.43 17.83
C ILE A 468 -5.45 0.16 17.95
N LEU A 469 -4.91 -0.12 19.14
CA LEU A 469 -4.13 -1.34 19.39
C LEU A 469 -5.00 -2.59 19.26
N MET A 470 -6.26 -2.55 19.72
CA MET A 470 -7.20 -3.65 19.61
C MET A 470 -7.58 -3.94 18.15
N GLU A 471 -7.86 -2.89 17.36
CA GLU A 471 -8.11 -3.01 15.92
C GLU A 471 -6.89 -3.57 15.19
N ALA A 472 -5.70 -3.01 15.45
CA ALA A 472 -4.45 -3.51 14.87
C ALA A 472 -4.19 -4.96 15.25
N GLY A 473 -4.48 -5.35 16.50
CA GLY A 473 -4.35 -6.73 16.98
C GLY A 473 -5.31 -7.70 16.27
N LEU A 474 -6.58 -7.32 16.08
CA LEU A 474 -7.52 -8.14 15.32
C LEU A 474 -7.14 -8.24 13.85
N SER A 475 -6.70 -7.13 13.25
CA SER A 475 -6.30 -7.10 11.85
C SER A 475 -5.02 -7.91 11.61
N PHE A 476 -4.10 -7.88 12.58
CA PHE A 476 -2.93 -8.75 12.62
C PHE A 476 -3.29 -10.23 12.64
N LEU A 477 -4.34 -10.61 13.37
CA LEU A 477 -4.87 -11.98 13.42
C LEU A 477 -5.71 -12.37 12.19
N GLY A 478 -5.91 -11.46 11.23
CA GLY A 478 -6.72 -11.72 10.03
C GLY A 478 -8.24 -11.80 10.31
N LEU A 479 -8.70 -11.13 11.37
CA LEU A 479 -10.10 -11.14 11.83
C LEU A 479 -10.88 -9.89 11.40
N THR A 480 -10.30 -9.11 10.49
CA THR A 480 -10.89 -7.88 9.93
C THR A 480 -10.97 -7.99 8.42
N ASP A 481 -11.76 -7.13 7.78
CA ASP A 481 -11.83 -7.01 6.33
C ASP A 481 -10.43 -6.82 5.69
N PRO A 482 -9.98 -7.73 4.79
CA PRO A 482 -8.66 -7.70 4.16
C PRO A 482 -8.58 -6.73 2.98
N THR A 483 -9.72 -6.15 2.57
CA THR A 483 -9.77 -5.15 1.51
C THR A 483 -9.38 -3.76 2.01
N MET A 484 -9.45 -3.54 3.32
CA MET A 484 -9.12 -2.27 3.96
C MET A 484 -7.64 -2.21 4.37
N PRO A 485 -6.91 -1.12 4.04
CA PRO A 485 -5.56 -0.92 4.53
C PRO A 485 -5.56 -0.61 6.03
N SER A 486 -4.83 -1.40 6.82
CA SER A 486 -4.61 -1.16 8.25
C SER A 486 -3.17 -1.44 8.63
N TRP A 487 -2.70 -0.85 9.72
CA TRP A 487 -1.35 -1.11 10.24
C TRP A 487 -1.20 -2.54 10.78
N GLY A 488 -2.27 -3.10 11.37
CA GLY A 488 -2.29 -4.49 11.82
C GLY A 488 -2.17 -5.47 10.66
N ARG A 489 -2.84 -5.19 9.53
CA ARG A 489 -2.75 -6.01 8.32
C ARG A 489 -1.35 -6.02 7.72
N MET A 490 -0.70 -4.86 7.67
CA MET A 490 0.70 -4.77 7.23
C MET A 490 1.60 -5.68 8.08
N LEU A 491 1.44 -5.66 9.40
CA LEU A 491 2.20 -6.52 10.30
C LEU A 491 1.86 -8.01 10.14
N SER A 492 0.60 -8.34 9.84
CA SER A 492 0.15 -9.73 9.57
C SER A 492 0.87 -10.30 8.37
N GLU A 493 0.82 -9.59 7.25
CA GLU A 493 1.35 -10.04 5.97
C GLU A 493 2.88 -10.01 5.95
N ALA A 494 3.50 -9.13 6.73
CA ALA A 494 4.95 -9.10 6.88
C ALA A 494 5.52 -10.33 7.61
N GLN A 495 4.71 -11.14 8.30
CA GLN A 495 5.19 -12.36 8.97
C GLN A 495 5.83 -13.35 8.00
N GLU A 496 5.33 -13.41 6.76
CA GLU A 496 5.85 -14.29 5.72
C GLU A 496 7.18 -13.78 5.14
N ALA A 497 7.57 -12.54 5.42
CA ALA A 497 8.72 -11.86 4.87
C ALA A 497 9.77 -11.53 5.95
N MET A 498 10.48 -12.57 6.42
CA MET A 498 11.38 -12.55 7.58
C MET A 498 12.48 -11.46 7.57
N PHE A 499 12.81 -10.89 6.40
CA PHE A 499 13.87 -9.88 6.23
C PHE A 499 13.37 -8.51 5.73
N ALA A 500 12.06 -8.31 5.57
CA ALA A 500 11.46 -7.08 5.05
C ALA A 500 11.21 -6.06 6.17
N TRP A 501 12.27 -5.56 6.81
CA TRP A 501 12.16 -4.62 7.95
C TRP A 501 11.34 -3.36 7.62
N TRP A 502 11.37 -2.90 6.36
CA TRP A 502 10.62 -1.74 5.88
C TRP A 502 9.11 -1.97 5.87
N TRP A 503 8.65 -3.23 5.93
CA TRP A 503 7.24 -3.57 6.05
C TRP A 503 6.78 -3.61 7.52
N ILE A 504 7.68 -3.95 8.45
CA ILE A 504 7.38 -4.14 9.88
C ILE A 504 7.55 -2.83 10.68
N ILE A 505 8.69 -2.15 10.51
CA ILE A 505 9.06 -1.00 11.35
C ILE A 505 8.09 0.17 11.18
N PRO A 506 7.71 0.61 9.94
CA PRO A 506 6.82 1.74 9.78
C PRO A 506 5.44 1.59 10.47
N PRO A 507 4.66 0.51 10.28
CA PRO A 507 3.37 0.39 10.97
C PRO A 507 3.52 0.29 12.49
N GLY A 508 4.58 -0.37 12.99
CA GLY A 508 4.87 -0.42 14.43
C GLY A 508 5.20 0.96 15.04
N LEU A 509 5.98 1.78 14.32
CA LEU A 509 6.27 3.16 14.70
C LEU A 509 5.01 4.02 14.68
N MET A 510 4.13 3.84 13.68
CA MET A 510 2.88 4.59 13.59
C MET A 510 1.93 4.30 14.76
N ILE A 511 1.80 3.03 15.16
CA ILE A 511 1.03 2.65 16.36
C ILE A 511 1.62 3.31 17.60
N THR A 512 2.96 3.28 17.73
CA THR A 512 3.68 3.86 18.88
C THR A 512 3.53 5.38 18.96
N VAL A 513 3.75 6.08 17.84
CA VAL A 513 3.59 7.54 17.74
C VAL A 513 2.16 7.95 18.06
N THR A 514 1.18 7.17 17.60
CA THR A 514 -0.23 7.41 17.91
C THR A 514 -0.50 7.24 19.40
N GLY A 515 -0.03 6.15 20.00
CA GLY A 515 -0.12 5.96 21.45
C GLY A 515 0.49 7.10 22.24
N LEU A 516 1.72 7.51 21.89
CA LEU A 516 2.42 8.63 22.54
C LEU A 516 1.68 9.95 22.40
N ALA A 517 1.16 10.26 21.21
CA ALA A 517 0.41 11.50 20.97
C ALA A 517 -0.76 11.64 21.95
N PHE A 518 -1.57 10.59 22.04
CA PHE A 518 -2.76 10.57 22.87
C PHE A 518 -2.46 10.45 24.37
N VAL A 519 -1.44 9.69 24.78
CA VAL A 519 -0.99 9.63 26.18
C VAL A 519 -0.48 11.00 26.65
N PHE A 520 0.32 11.68 25.84
CA PHE A 520 0.82 13.02 26.17
C PHE A 520 -0.30 14.06 26.28
N ILE A 521 -1.27 14.01 25.38
CA ILE A 521 -2.47 14.86 25.45
C ILE A 521 -3.28 14.53 26.71
N GLY A 522 -3.56 13.25 26.96
CA GLY A 522 -4.34 12.78 28.11
C GLY A 522 -3.72 13.21 29.44
N ASN A 523 -2.41 13.01 29.62
CA ASN A 523 -1.71 13.41 30.84
C ASN A 523 -1.72 14.93 31.07
N ALA A 524 -1.53 15.71 30.01
CA ALA A 524 -1.62 17.17 30.12
C ALA A 524 -3.04 17.63 30.47
N LEU A 525 -4.06 17.04 29.84
CA LEU A 525 -5.46 17.30 30.16
C LEU A 525 -5.77 16.96 31.61
N ASP A 526 -5.39 15.77 32.08
CA ASP A 526 -5.66 15.35 33.44
C ASP A 526 -5.01 16.29 34.47
N THR A 527 -3.78 16.73 34.22
CA THR A 527 -3.07 17.66 35.11
C THR A 527 -3.73 19.05 35.16
N ILE A 528 -4.17 19.57 34.02
CA ILE A 528 -4.85 20.89 33.95
C ILE A 528 -6.20 20.82 34.63
N LEU A 529 -6.92 19.74 34.41
CA LEU A 529 -8.33 19.61 34.78
C LEU A 529 -8.52 19.09 36.21
N ASN A 530 -7.49 18.49 36.81
CA ASN A 530 -7.49 18.06 38.20
C ASN A 530 -6.86 19.12 39.13
N PRO A 531 -7.65 19.85 39.94
CA PRO A 531 -7.14 20.89 40.82
C PRO A 531 -6.22 20.37 41.93
N LYS A 532 -6.24 19.06 42.24
CA LYS A 532 -5.33 18.46 43.24
C LYS A 532 -3.91 18.27 42.73
N LEU A 533 -3.72 18.12 41.40
CA LEU A 533 -2.41 17.98 40.76
C LEU A 533 -1.74 19.33 40.46
N ARG A 534 -2.45 20.45 40.65
CA ARG A 534 -1.94 21.82 40.41
C ARG A 534 -0.98 22.36 41.46
N ARG A 535 -0.72 21.61 42.54
CA ARG A 535 0.26 21.97 43.57
C ARG A 535 1.44 21.01 43.49
N TYR A 536 2.49 21.41 42.80
CA TYR A 536 3.91 21.36 43.19
C TYR A 536 4.76 21.99 42.08
#